data_AF-D0N4W0-F1
#
_entry.id   AF-D0N4W0-F1
#
_cell.length_a   1.000
_cell.length_b   1.000
_cell.length_c   1.000
_cell.angle_alpha   90.00
_cell.angle_beta   90.00
_cell.angle_gamma   90.00
#
_symmetry.space_group_name_H-M   'P 1'
#
loop_
_entity.id
_entity.type
_entity.pdbx_description
1 polymer ?
#
loop_
_entity_poly.entity_id
_entity_poly.type
_entity_poly.pdbx_seq_one_letter_code
_entity_poly.pdbx_strand_id
1 'polypeptide(L)'
;MGKVILLRLKPYEPSFIPTFTFGLTSRLRPLSNVRVEKLPPNTTAKIQPLDQGIINSIKRYSLSQKMMFALDRLGEGLDNPYSVDQLTALLSCEAAWSKVSASTIQHCWNHSGLIQKSNLQFILT
;
A
#
# COMPACT_ATOMS: atom_id res chain seq x y z
N MET A 1 -18.60 -4.46 -3.37
CA MET A 1 -17.88 -4.89 -4.61
C MET A 1 -16.48 -4.28 -4.60
N GLY A 2 -15.53 -4.89 -3.89
CA GLY A 2 -14.14 -4.44 -3.87
C GLY A 2 -13.37 -5.11 -4.99
N LYS A 3 -13.02 -4.36 -6.04
CA LYS A 3 -12.10 -4.83 -7.07
C LYS A 3 -10.69 -4.49 -6.58
N VAL A 4 -9.92 -5.50 -6.18
CA VAL A 4 -8.50 -5.29 -5.84
C VAL A 4 -7.64 -6.15 -6.74
N ILE A 5 -6.61 -5.50 -7.27
CA ILE A 5 -5.72 -5.97 -8.31
C ILE A 5 -4.40 -6.32 -7.61
N LEU A 6 -4.01 -7.59 -7.65
CA LEU A 6 -2.63 -7.97 -7.36
C LEU A 6 -1.81 -7.77 -8.62
N LEU A 7 -0.91 -6.78 -8.60
CA LEU A 7 0.06 -6.55 -9.67
C LEU A 7 1.28 -7.42 -9.38
N ARG A 8 1.42 -8.56 -10.07
CA ARG A 8 2.69 -9.30 -10.11
C ARG A 8 3.42 -8.94 -11.41
N LEU A 9 4.62 -8.38 -11.29
CA LEU A 9 5.54 -8.23 -12.42
C LEU A 9 6.02 -9.63 -12.82
N LYS A 10 5.64 -10.08 -14.02
CA LYS A 10 6.23 -11.29 -14.60
C LYS A 10 7.43 -10.89 -15.47
N PRO A 11 8.47 -11.73 -15.56
CA PRO A 11 9.38 -11.71 -16.71
C PRO A 11 8.56 -11.88 -17.99
N TYR A 12 8.89 -11.12 -19.03
CA TYR A 12 8.21 -11.15 -20.33
C TYR A 12 8.27 -12.56 -20.94
N GLU A 13 7.10 -13.19 -21.13
CA GLU A 13 6.94 -14.51 -21.78
C GLU A 13 6.14 -14.33 -23.08
N PRO A 14 6.72 -14.56 -24.27
CA PRO A 14 6.12 -14.20 -25.56
C PRO A 14 4.81 -14.92 -25.94
N SER A 15 4.43 -15.99 -25.25
CA SER A 15 3.38 -16.94 -25.67
C SER A 15 2.06 -16.81 -24.92
N PHE A 16 1.95 -15.92 -23.93
CA PHE A 16 0.77 -15.83 -23.06
C PHE A 16 0.14 -14.43 -23.11
N ILE A 17 -0.91 -14.27 -23.92
CA ILE A 17 -1.77 -13.07 -23.91
C ILE A 17 -3.07 -13.43 -23.16
N PRO A 18 -3.17 -13.18 -21.84
CA PRO A 18 -4.44 -13.28 -21.15
C PRO A 18 -5.22 -11.99 -21.41
N THR A 19 -6.13 -12.03 -22.39
CA THR A 19 -7.08 -10.93 -22.62
C THR A 19 -8.09 -10.93 -21.48
N PHE A 20 -7.82 -10.18 -20.41
CA PHE A 20 -8.75 -10.01 -19.30
C PHE A 20 -9.41 -8.63 -19.38
N THR A 21 -10.59 -8.55 -19.97
CA THR A 21 -11.41 -7.34 -20.04
C THR A 21 -12.03 -7.04 -18.68
N PHE A 22 -11.30 -6.30 -17.86
CA PHE A 22 -11.88 -5.63 -16.72
C PHE A 22 -12.60 -4.37 -17.22
N GLY A 23 -13.90 -4.23 -16.92
CA GLY A 23 -14.76 -3.10 -17.32
C GLY A 23 -14.40 -1.76 -16.67
N LEU A 24 -13.12 -1.43 -16.63
CA LEU A 24 -12.63 -0.07 -16.53
C LEU A 24 -11.68 0.10 -17.72
N THR A 25 -11.97 1.13 -18.53
CA THR A 25 -11.07 1.76 -19.50
C THR A 25 -11.22 1.34 -20.97
N SER A 26 -11.95 2.16 -21.72
CA SER A 26 -11.70 2.42 -23.14
C SER A 26 -10.50 3.38 -23.35
N ARG A 27 -9.76 3.73 -22.29
CA ARG A 27 -8.71 4.78 -22.31
C ARG A 27 -7.31 4.35 -21.85
N LEU A 28 -7.10 3.14 -21.34
CA LEU A 28 -5.75 2.72 -20.91
C LEU A 28 -5.11 1.77 -21.92
N ARG A 29 -3.83 2.03 -22.22
CA ARG A 29 -3.02 1.12 -23.03
C ARG A 29 -2.90 -0.23 -22.31
N PRO A 30 -3.04 -1.37 -23.02
CA PRO A 30 -2.81 -2.68 -22.43
C PRO A 30 -1.39 -2.76 -21.85
N LEU A 31 -1.28 -3.18 -20.59
CA LEU A 31 0.02 -3.41 -19.94
C LEU A 31 0.55 -4.77 -20.37
N SER A 32 1.74 -4.83 -20.99
CA SER A 32 2.31 -6.07 -21.51
C SER A 32 2.94 -6.97 -20.45
N ASN A 33 3.44 -6.40 -19.34
CA ASN A 33 4.23 -7.12 -18.33
C ASN A 33 3.53 -7.25 -16.97
N VAL A 34 2.21 -7.06 -16.94
CA VAL A 34 1.42 -7.05 -15.71
C VAL A 34 0.36 -8.15 -15.78
N ARG A 35 0.42 -9.09 -14.84
CA ARG A 35 -0.64 -10.09 -14.63
C ARG A 35 -1.51 -9.65 -13.48
N VAL A 36 -2.81 -9.52 -13.74
CA VAL A 36 -3.84 -9.18 -12.74
C VAL A 36 -4.57 -10.43 -12.32
N GLU A 37 -4.48 -10.77 -11.04
CA GLU A 37 -5.22 -11.88 -10.44
C GLU A 37 -6.41 -11.40 -9.64
N LYS A 38 -7.54 -12.10 -9.74
CA LYS A 38 -8.70 -11.88 -8.88
C LYS A 38 -8.54 -12.67 -7.59
N LEU A 39 -8.79 -11.99 -6.47
CA LEU A 39 -8.93 -12.65 -5.19
C LEU A 39 -10.32 -13.31 -5.07
N PRO A 40 -10.43 -14.38 -4.27
CA PRO A 40 -11.73 -14.91 -3.87
C PRO A 40 -12.61 -13.83 -3.23
N PRO A 41 -13.94 -13.96 -3.30
CA PRO A 41 -14.84 -13.00 -2.67
C PRO A 41 -14.61 -12.94 -1.14
N ASN A 42 -14.68 -11.73 -0.57
CA ASN A 42 -14.58 -11.46 0.87
C ASN A 42 -13.25 -11.87 1.54
N THR A 43 -12.17 -12.05 0.78
CA THR A 43 -10.85 -12.39 1.35
C THR A 43 -9.85 -11.24 1.36
N THR A 44 -10.26 -10.03 0.96
CA THR A 44 -9.41 -8.82 0.90
C THR A 44 -8.62 -8.62 2.19
N ALA A 45 -9.30 -8.51 3.33
CA ALA A 45 -8.65 -8.26 4.62
C ALA A 45 -7.66 -9.36 5.04
N LYS A 46 -7.81 -10.59 4.54
CA LYS A 46 -6.94 -11.73 4.90
C LYS A 46 -5.74 -11.89 3.96
N ILE A 47 -5.91 -11.58 2.69
CA ILE A 47 -4.95 -11.94 1.64
C ILE A 47 -4.22 -10.70 1.10
N GLN A 48 -4.69 -9.48 1.36
CA GLN A 48 -4.02 -8.30 0.80
C GLN A 48 -2.89 -7.80 1.70
N PRO A 49 -1.65 -7.73 1.19
CA PRO A 49 -0.49 -7.28 1.97
C PRO A 49 -0.69 -5.89 2.60
N LEU A 50 -1.45 -5.01 1.93
CA LEU A 50 -1.78 -3.69 2.46
C LEU A 50 -2.56 -3.79 3.78
N ASP A 51 -3.57 -4.66 3.83
CA ASP A 51 -4.39 -4.91 5.02
C ASP A 51 -3.64 -5.76 6.06
N GLN A 52 -2.63 -6.53 5.65
CA GLN A 52 -1.77 -7.35 6.53
C GLN A 52 -0.73 -6.55 7.34
N GLY A 53 -0.90 -5.23 7.45
CA GLY A 53 -0.14 -4.41 8.40
C GLY A 53 0.54 -3.18 7.81
N ILE A 54 0.65 -3.05 6.48
CA ILE A 54 1.26 -1.87 5.85
C ILE A 54 0.43 -0.62 6.15
N ILE A 55 -0.89 -0.67 5.93
CA ILE A 55 -1.79 0.47 6.24
C ILE A 55 -1.74 0.79 7.73
N ASN A 56 -1.73 -0.23 8.60
CA ASN A 56 -1.62 -0.03 10.04
C ASN A 56 -0.29 0.63 10.43
N SER A 57 0.82 0.26 9.79
CA SER A 57 2.13 0.86 10.02
C SER A 57 2.14 2.36 9.70
N ILE A 58 1.65 2.73 8.51
CA ILE A 58 1.55 4.13 8.09
C ILE A 58 0.66 4.92 9.05
N LYS A 59 -0.55 4.40 9.37
CA LYS A 59 -1.48 5.07 10.30
C LYS A 59 -0.86 5.33 11.66
N ARG A 60 -0.07 4.40 12.20
CA ARG A 60 0.63 4.59 13.47
C ARG A 60 1.65 5.72 13.41
N TYR A 61 2.46 5.77 12.35
CA TYR A 61 3.45 6.85 12.18
C TYR A 61 2.78 8.21 11.96
N SER A 62 1.76 8.29 11.10
CA SER A 62 1.01 9.53 10.88
C SER A 62 0.30 10.02 12.14
N LEU A 63 -0.25 9.10 12.95
CA LEU A 63 -0.89 9.47 14.23
C LEU A 63 0.14 10.01 15.23
N SER A 64 1.30 9.38 15.34
CA SER A 64 2.39 9.86 16.20
C SER A 64 2.85 11.26 15.79
N GLN A 65 3.04 11.51 14.49
CA GLN A 65 3.39 12.84 13.97
C GLN A 65 2.30 13.87 14.26
N LYS A 66 1.02 13.53 14.00
CA LYS A 66 -0.10 14.41 14.30
C LYS A 66 -0.18 14.76 15.79
N MET A 67 0.14 13.82 16.68
CA MET A 67 0.12 14.08 18.12
C MET A 67 1.27 15.00 18.55
N MET A 68 2.49 14.78 18.05
CA MET A 68 3.62 15.69 18.32
C MET A 68 3.31 17.11 17.84
N PHE A 69 2.80 17.24 16.62
CA PHE A 69 2.38 18.52 16.05
C PHE A 69 1.30 19.22 16.88
N ALA A 70 0.33 18.48 17.42
CA ALA A 70 -0.69 19.05 18.28
C ALA A 70 -0.12 19.52 19.62
N LEU A 71 0.85 18.80 20.20
CA LEU A 71 1.52 19.20 21.44
C LEU A 71 2.33 20.49 21.25
N ASP A 72 3.06 20.63 20.15
CA ASP A 72 3.84 21.83 19.83
C ASP A 72 2.91 23.06 19.77
N ARG A 73 1.78 22.93 19.08
CA ARG A 73 0.77 23.99 18.93
C ARG A 73 0.03 24.34 20.21
N LEU A 74 -0.19 23.36 21.10
CA LEU A 74 -0.69 23.62 22.44
C LEU A 74 0.31 24.45 23.25
N GLY A 75 1.61 24.17 23.11
CA GLY A 75 2.68 24.97 23.72
C GLY A 75 2.74 26.41 23.19
N GLU A 76 2.37 26.61 21.92
CA GLU A 76 2.24 27.94 21.29
C GLU A 76 0.94 28.68 21.65
N GLY A 77 0.00 28.03 22.35
CA GLY A 77 -1.26 28.64 22.77
C GLY A 77 -2.32 28.74 21.66
N LEU A 78 -2.26 27.88 20.64
CA LEU A 78 -3.23 27.88 19.53
C LEU A 78 -4.53 27.15 19.92
N ASP A 79 -5.69 27.76 19.62
CA ASP A 79 -7.03 27.24 19.98
C ASP A 79 -7.40 25.91 19.31
N ASN A 80 -6.85 25.63 18.12
CA ASN A 80 -7.10 24.39 17.38
C ASN A 80 -5.81 23.63 17.03
N PRO A 81 -5.25 22.88 17.98
CA PRO A 81 -3.96 22.19 17.82
C PRO A 81 -4.00 21.05 16.79
N TYR A 82 -5.20 20.56 16.44
CA TYR A 82 -5.37 19.46 15.50
C TYR A 82 -5.63 19.89 14.05
N SER A 83 -5.72 21.20 13.78
CA SER A 83 -5.92 21.71 12.41
C SER A 83 -4.69 21.44 11.55
N VAL A 84 -4.82 20.63 10.50
CA VAL A 84 -3.72 20.32 9.59
C VAL A 84 -4.15 20.67 8.19
N ASP A 85 -3.36 21.46 7.47
CA ASP A 85 -3.59 21.77 6.07
C ASP A 85 -3.22 20.57 5.17
N GLN A 86 -3.69 20.61 3.92
CA GLN A 86 -3.50 19.47 3.00
C GLN A 86 -2.02 19.21 2.67
N LEU A 87 -1.18 20.24 2.60
CA LEU A 87 0.25 20.08 2.31
C LEU A 87 0.94 19.39 3.47
N THR A 88 0.71 19.86 4.70
CA THR A 88 1.26 19.22 5.92
C THR A 88 0.80 17.77 6.07
N ALA A 89 -0.46 17.48 5.72
CA ALA A 89 -0.98 16.12 5.73
C ALA A 89 -0.27 15.22 4.70
N LEU A 90 -0.01 15.72 3.48
CA LEU A 90 0.71 14.99 2.44
C LEU A 90 2.16 14.72 2.83
N LEU A 91 2.87 15.72 3.36
CA LEU A 91 4.24 15.59 3.85
C LEU A 91 4.32 14.59 5.02
N SER A 92 3.30 14.58 5.90
CA SER A 92 3.20 13.60 6.98
C SER A 92 2.99 12.18 6.45
N CYS A 93 2.19 12.00 5.40
CA CYS A 93 2.02 10.70 4.75
C CYS A 93 3.32 10.20 4.10
N GLU A 94 4.05 11.07 3.41
CA GLU A 94 5.36 10.76 2.85
C GLU A 94 6.37 10.36 3.94
N ALA A 95 6.47 11.15 5.01
CA ALA A 95 7.35 10.89 6.13
C ALA A 95 6.94 9.61 6.91
N ALA A 96 5.65 9.29 6.96
CA ALA A 96 5.18 8.04 7.54
C ALA A 96 5.52 6.84 6.65
N TRP A 97 5.43 6.98 5.32
CA TRP A 97 5.79 5.94 4.36
C TRP A 97 7.29 5.63 4.42
N SER A 98 8.16 6.65 4.49
CA SER A 98 9.61 6.45 4.58
C SER A 98 10.06 5.74 5.86
N LYS A 99 9.25 5.76 6.92
CA LYS A 99 9.49 5.00 8.16
C LYS A 99 9.08 3.54 8.09
N VAL A 100 8.28 3.13 7.09
CA VAL A 100 7.91 1.73 6.92
C VAL A 100 9.12 0.97 6.41
N SER A 101 9.68 0.08 7.24
CA SER A 101 10.84 -0.71 6.86
C SER A 101 10.51 -1.74 5.78
N ALA A 102 11.49 -2.06 4.93
CA ALA A 102 11.40 -3.16 3.97
C ALA A 102 11.07 -4.50 4.66
N SER A 103 11.60 -4.73 5.87
CA SER A 103 11.25 -5.91 6.68
C SER A 103 9.76 -5.95 7.06
N THR A 104 9.16 -4.81 7.43
CA THR A 104 7.71 -4.74 7.72
C THR A 104 6.91 -5.12 6.49
N ILE A 105 7.26 -4.57 5.33
CA ILE A 105 6.61 -4.91 4.05
C ILE A 105 6.77 -6.41 3.77
N GLN A 106 7.98 -6.95 3.92
CA GLN A 106 8.27 -8.37 3.72
C GLN A 106 7.42 -9.26 4.64
N HIS A 107 7.27 -8.91 5.91
CA HIS A 107 6.45 -9.64 6.86
C HIS A 107 4.96 -9.59 6.49
N CYS A 108 4.43 -8.44 6.04
CA CYS A 108 3.06 -8.33 5.57
C CYS A 108 2.79 -9.20 4.33
N TRP A 109 3.74 -9.23 3.37
CA TRP A 109 3.65 -10.11 2.21
C TRP A 109 3.74 -11.59 2.58
N ASN A 110 4.61 -11.96 3.52
CA ASN A 110 4.66 -13.32 4.05
C ASN A 110 3.33 -13.72 4.72
N HIS A 111 2.77 -12.82 5.53
CA HIS A 111 1.53 -13.08 6.25
C HIS A 111 0.31 -13.17 5.33
N SER A 112 0.35 -12.54 4.16
CA SER A 112 -0.70 -12.63 3.14
C SER A 112 -0.85 -14.03 2.52
N GLY A 113 0.18 -14.88 2.63
CA GLY A 113 0.21 -16.21 2.00
C GLY A 113 0.37 -16.19 0.47
N LEU A 114 0.52 -15.02 -0.16
CA LEU A 114 0.63 -14.87 -1.62
C LEU A 114 2.04 -15.16 -2.18
N ILE A 115 3.06 -15.10 -1.32
CA ILE A 115 4.46 -15.28 -1.71
C ILE A 115 5.09 -16.33 -0.81
N GLN A 116 5.79 -17.31 -1.42
CA GLN A 116 6.62 -18.26 -0.69
C GLN A 116 7.87 -17.55 -0.17
N LYS A 117 8.30 -17.84 1.07
CA LYS A 117 9.43 -17.17 1.76
C LYS A 117 10.71 -17.04 0.90
N SER A 118 10.98 -17.97 -0.01
CA SER A 118 12.13 -17.98 -0.92
C SER A 118 12.13 -16.85 -1.97
N ASN A 119 10.98 -16.28 -2.32
CA ASN A 119 10.85 -15.31 -3.42
C ASN A 119 10.86 -13.84 -2.98
N LEU A 120 10.91 -13.55 -1.68
CA LEU A 120 10.82 -12.17 -1.17
C LEU A 120 12.14 -11.40 -1.18
N GLN A 121 13.27 -12.10 -1.20
CA GLN A 121 14.60 -11.47 -1.32
C GLN A 121 14.75 -10.72 -2.65
N PHE A 122 14.06 -11.17 -3.71
CA PHE A 122 14.16 -10.59 -5.04
C PHE A 122 13.31 -9.32 -5.26
N ILE A 123 12.32 -9.06 -4.39
CA ILE A 123 11.30 -8.00 -4.63
C ILE A 123 11.61 -6.71 -3.83
N LEU A 124 12.42 -6.79 -2.78
CA LEU A 124 12.64 -5.68 -1.83
C LEU A 124 14.11 -5.23 -1.73
N THR A 125 14.95 -5.64 -2.70
CA THR A 125 16.33 -5.15 -2.89
C THR A 125 16.33 -4.12 -4.00
#